data_AF-A0A9P8QFR4-F1
#
_entry.id   AF-A0A9P8QFR4-F1
#
_cell.length_a   1.000
_cell.length_b   1.000
_cell.length_c   1.000
_cell.angle_alpha   90.00
_cell.angle_beta   90.00
_cell.angle_gamma   90.00
#
_symmetry.space_group_name_H-M   'P 1'
#
loop_
_entity.id
_entity.type
_entity.pdbx_description
1 polymer ?
#
loop_
_entity_poly.entity_id
_entity_poly.type
_entity_poly.pdbx_seq_one_letter_code
_entity_poly.pdbx_strand_id
1 'polypeptide(L)'
;MAISTIQRSSTVVIGSVFSNRASQPELENAIGLYMSTLPLVVKLDNDETVATLLQTIMNDIVTIGEYAWARSDQIGIGNRMSNLISIQPPLPDEHSNPPPIRVESLENSDFSLTLLMEVTGEFRIIYDGDKFNENTIRRLGGHFKHALGAVLQHTSPWKNQLTGFKTS
;
A
#
# COMPACT_ATOMS: atom_id res chain seq x y z
N MET A 1 5.22 8.30 9.30
CA MET A 1 6.06 9.49 9.52
C MET A 1 5.87 10.60 8.48
N ALA A 2 6.03 10.38 7.18
CA ALA A 2 5.94 11.52 6.24
C ALA A 2 4.50 12.10 6.09
N ILE A 3 3.49 11.23 6.07
CA ILE A 3 2.07 11.64 5.99
C ILE A 3 1.62 12.40 7.24
N SER A 4 2.08 11.99 8.44
CA SER A 4 1.72 12.68 9.69
C SER A 4 2.26 14.10 9.74
N THR A 5 3.46 14.33 9.21
CA THR A 5 4.03 15.69 9.10
C THR A 5 3.18 16.58 8.20
N ILE A 6 2.69 16.06 7.07
CA ILE A 6 1.80 16.77 6.15
C ILE A 6 0.46 17.08 6.83
N GLN A 7 -0.12 16.09 7.52
CA GLN A 7 -1.41 16.21 8.19
C GLN A 7 -1.36 16.90 9.54
N ARG A 8 -0.15 17.21 10.05
CA ARG A 8 0.09 17.77 11.39
C ARG A 8 -0.65 17.00 12.50
N SER A 9 -0.66 15.68 12.40
CA SER A 9 -1.37 14.79 13.32
C SER A 9 -0.50 13.59 13.65
N SER A 10 -0.42 13.23 14.93
CA SER A 10 0.23 11.99 15.38
C SER A 10 -0.61 10.74 15.10
N THR A 11 -1.88 10.90 14.71
CA THR A 11 -2.74 9.81 14.26
C THR A 11 -3.09 10.00 12.79
N VAL A 12 -2.79 9.00 11.98
CA VAL A 12 -3.07 8.98 10.53
C VAL A 12 -4.01 7.82 10.24
N VAL A 13 -5.07 8.06 9.47
CA VAL A 13 -5.96 7.02 8.97
C VAL A 13 -5.66 6.80 7.49
N ILE A 14 -5.31 5.57 7.12
CA ILE A 14 -4.95 5.18 5.75
C ILE A 14 -5.97 4.16 5.28
N GLY A 15 -6.55 4.32 4.10
CA GLY A 15 -7.35 3.26 3.48
C GLY A 15 -6.45 2.14 3.00
N SER A 16 -6.67 0.92 3.48
CA SER A 16 -5.95 -0.29 3.05
C SER A 16 -6.87 -1.13 2.17
N VAL A 17 -6.42 -1.42 0.94
CA VAL A 17 -7.21 -2.19 -0.04
C VAL A 17 -6.95 -3.69 0.11
N PHE A 18 -8.02 -4.47 0.23
CA PHE A 18 -7.99 -5.92 0.30
C PHE A 18 -8.76 -6.51 -0.88
N SER A 19 -8.18 -7.48 -1.57
CA SER A 19 -8.84 -8.15 -2.71
C SER A 19 -10.00 -9.06 -2.28
N ASN A 20 -10.00 -9.49 -1.01
CA ASN A 20 -10.90 -10.49 -0.43
C ASN A 20 -10.93 -11.84 -1.19
N ARG A 21 -9.88 -12.13 -1.99
CA ARG A 21 -9.77 -13.37 -2.78
C ARG A 21 -8.95 -14.45 -2.08
N ALA A 22 -7.89 -14.06 -1.36
CA ALA A 22 -6.98 -15.02 -0.72
C ALA A 22 -7.65 -15.85 0.40
N SER A 23 -8.71 -15.32 1.02
CA SER A 23 -9.50 -16.00 2.06
C SER A 23 -10.64 -16.85 1.49
N GLN A 24 -10.92 -16.76 0.18
CA GLN A 24 -12.08 -17.38 -0.47
C GLN A 24 -11.67 -18.01 -1.82
N PRO A 25 -11.16 -19.26 -1.81
CA PRO A 25 -10.69 -19.94 -3.01
C PRO A 25 -11.75 -20.02 -4.13
N GLU A 26 -13.04 -20.11 -3.76
CA GLU A 26 -14.16 -20.10 -4.70
C GLU A 26 -14.30 -18.78 -5.49
N LEU A 27 -13.73 -17.69 -4.97
CA LEU A 27 -13.74 -16.37 -5.60
C LEU A 27 -12.47 -16.07 -6.40
N GLU A 28 -11.49 -16.97 -6.45
CA GLU A 28 -10.21 -16.73 -7.13
C GLU A 28 -10.41 -16.32 -8.60
N ASN A 29 -11.32 -17.01 -9.31
CA ASN A 29 -11.63 -16.75 -10.71
C ASN A 29 -12.94 -15.95 -10.91
N ALA A 30 -13.54 -15.43 -9.84
CA ALA A 30 -14.82 -14.72 -9.93
C ALA A 30 -14.64 -13.28 -10.43
N ILE A 31 -15.43 -12.88 -11.42
CA ILE A 31 -15.51 -11.49 -11.89
C ILE A 31 -16.54 -10.74 -11.05
N GLY A 32 -16.12 -9.66 -10.38
CA GLY A 32 -17.02 -8.87 -9.54
C GLY A 32 -16.29 -7.90 -8.60
N LEU A 33 -17.08 -7.08 -7.92
CA LEU A 33 -16.63 -6.06 -6.96
C LEU A 33 -16.37 -6.69 -5.58
N TYR A 34 -15.28 -7.44 -5.47
CA TYR A 34 -14.89 -8.13 -4.23
C TYR A 34 -13.89 -7.34 -3.38
N MET A 35 -13.34 -6.24 -3.90
CA MET A 35 -12.38 -5.43 -3.17
C MET A 35 -13.05 -4.66 -2.03
N SER A 36 -12.38 -4.60 -0.88
CA SER A 36 -12.77 -3.76 0.24
C SER A 36 -11.64 -2.78 0.59
N THR A 37 -12.02 -1.60 1.07
CA THR A 37 -11.08 -0.60 1.60
C THR A 37 -11.41 -0.37 3.06
N LEU A 38 -10.50 -0.76 3.95
CA LEU A 38 -10.66 -0.67 5.39
C LEU A 38 -9.71 0.36 5.99
N PRO A 39 -10.09 1.07 7.07
CA PRO A 39 -9.20 2.00 7.75
C PRO A 39 -8.07 1.28 8.50
N LEU A 40 -6.84 1.60 8.16
CA LEU A 40 -5.68 1.36 9.00
C LEU A 40 -5.39 2.63 9.81
N VAL A 41 -5.57 2.56 11.13
CA VAL A 41 -5.30 3.68 12.04
C VAL A 41 -3.88 3.54 12.57
N VAL A 42 -2.98 4.42 12.12
CA VAL A 42 -1.59 4.45 12.56
C VAL A 42 -1.41 5.56 13.58
N LYS A 43 -1.03 5.21 14.80
CA LYS A 43 -0.57 6.15 15.81
C LYS A 43 0.95 6.21 15.77
N LEU A 44 1.50 7.41 15.76
CA LEU A 44 2.93 7.63 15.81
C LEU A 44 3.29 8.12 17.20
N ASP A 45 4.09 7.31 17.87
CA ASP A 45 4.77 7.69 19.09
C ASP A 45 6.20 8.12 18.75
N ASN A 46 6.67 9.23 19.34
CA ASN A 46 8.02 9.73 19.09
C ASN A 46 9.10 8.88 19.78
N ASP A 47 8.71 8.11 20.80
CA ASP A 47 9.63 7.25 21.55
C ASP A 47 9.70 5.82 20.98
N GLU A 48 8.88 5.50 19.97
CA GLU A 48 8.84 4.18 19.33
C GLU A 48 9.87 4.06 18.19
N THR A 49 10.55 2.92 18.11
CA THR A 49 11.46 2.65 16.99
C THR A 49 10.69 2.36 15.71
N VAL A 50 11.28 2.69 14.55
CA VAL A 50 10.67 2.37 13.24
C VAL A 50 10.41 0.87 13.08
N ALA A 51 11.27 0.01 13.63
CA ALA A 51 11.09 -1.44 13.57
C ALA A 51 9.86 -1.90 14.35
N THR A 52 9.65 -1.38 15.56
CA THR A 52 8.47 -1.67 16.39
C THR A 52 7.20 -1.17 15.70
N LEU A 53 7.21 0.07 15.19
CA LEU A 53 6.09 0.64 14.46
C LEU A 53 5.71 -0.22 13.24
N LEU A 54 6.71 -0.70 12.47
CA LEU A 54 6.46 -1.58 11.33
C LEU A 54 5.84 -2.91 11.75
N GLN A 55 6.34 -3.52 12.83
CA GLN A 55 5.76 -4.77 13.34
C GLN A 55 4.29 -4.56 13.77
N THR A 56 4.00 -3.46 14.47
CA THR A 56 2.64 -3.07 14.85
C THR A 56 1.76 -2.91 13.62
N ILE A 57 2.19 -2.13 12.62
CA ILE A 57 1.44 -1.92 11.38
C ILE A 57 1.19 -3.23 10.64
N MET A 58 2.20 -4.10 10.52
CA MET A 58 2.05 -5.39 9.84
C MET A 58 1.04 -6.28 10.56
N ASN A 59 1.07 -6.31 11.89
CA ASN A 59 0.07 -7.03 12.69
C ASN A 59 -1.34 -6.43 12.50
N ASP A 60 -1.47 -5.10 12.53
CA ASP A 60 -2.74 -4.42 12.34
C ASP A 60 -3.33 -4.70 10.94
N ILE A 61 -2.51 -4.74 9.89
CA ILE A 61 -2.94 -5.10 8.53
C ILE A 61 -3.49 -6.54 8.50
N VAL A 62 -2.81 -7.48 9.15
CA VAL A 62 -3.28 -8.88 9.23
C VAL A 62 -4.61 -8.95 9.98
N THR A 63 -4.71 -8.30 11.15
CA THR A 63 -5.94 -8.28 11.97
C THR A 63 -7.10 -7.62 11.23
N ILE A 64 -6.89 -6.46 10.60
CA ILE A 64 -7.94 -5.77 9.83
C ILE A 64 -8.36 -6.59 8.61
N GLY A 65 -7.43 -7.35 8.02
CA GLY A 65 -7.71 -8.27 6.92
C GLY A 65 -8.76 -9.35 7.25
N GLU A 66 -8.89 -9.75 8.51
CA GLU A 66 -9.95 -10.67 8.97
C GLU A 66 -11.36 -10.07 8.80
N TYR A 67 -11.44 -8.74 8.72
CA TYR A 67 -12.68 -7.99 8.52
C TYR A 67 -12.86 -7.53 7.07
N ALA A 68 -12.04 -7.99 6.11
CA ALA A 68 -12.12 -7.61 4.70
C ALA A 68 -13.47 -7.93 4.02
N TRP A 69 -14.28 -8.79 4.64
CA TRP A 69 -15.67 -9.05 4.22
C TRP A 69 -16.60 -7.85 4.46
N ALA A 70 -16.27 -6.94 5.38
CA ALA A 70 -17.02 -5.72 5.61
C ALA A 70 -16.73 -4.71 4.49
N ARG A 71 -17.76 -4.24 3.80
CA ARG A 71 -17.57 -3.28 2.71
C ARG A 71 -17.38 -1.87 3.24
N SER A 72 -16.55 -1.07 2.56
CA SER A 72 -16.21 0.30 2.99
C SER A 72 -17.43 1.22 3.16
N ASP A 73 -18.46 1.05 2.31
CA ASP A 73 -19.74 1.77 2.38
C ASP A 73 -20.56 1.42 3.62
N GLN A 74 -20.40 0.22 4.17
CA GLN A 74 -21.11 -0.22 5.38
C GLN A 74 -20.50 0.34 6.67
N ILE A 75 -19.21 0.71 6.65
CA ILE A 75 -18.50 1.18 7.85
C ILE A 75 -18.59 2.72 7.99
N GLY A 76 -19.12 3.44 6.99
CA GLY A 76 -19.30 4.90 7.06
C GLY A 76 -17.98 5.70 7.07
N ILE A 77 -16.89 5.09 6.60
CA ILE A 77 -15.52 5.61 6.75
C ILE A 77 -15.07 6.41 5.52
N GLY A 78 -15.87 6.43 4.45
CA GLY A 78 -15.53 7.09 3.18
C GLY A 78 -15.02 8.53 3.32
N ASN A 79 -15.47 9.29 4.33
CA ASN A 79 -15.03 10.67 4.57
C ASN A 79 -13.89 10.85 5.57
N ARG A 80 -13.40 9.77 6.23
CA ARG A 80 -12.34 9.85 7.24
C ARG A 80 -10.95 9.47 6.70
N MET A 81 -10.90 8.80 5.56
CA MET A 81 -9.65 8.39 4.91
C MET A 81 -9.28 9.43 3.84
N SER A 82 -8.16 10.13 4.01
CA SER A 82 -7.65 11.09 3.03
C SER A 82 -6.55 10.53 2.14
N ASN A 83 -5.98 9.37 2.53
CA ASN A 83 -4.94 8.67 1.77
C ASN A 83 -5.25 7.18 1.67
N LEU A 84 -4.70 6.53 0.65
CA LEU A 84 -4.85 5.11 0.38
C LEU A 84 -3.50 4.43 0.17
N ILE A 85 -3.40 3.18 0.64
CA ILE A 85 -2.32 2.25 0.31
C ILE A 85 -2.92 0.99 -0.32
N SER A 86 -2.32 0.55 -1.43
CA SER A 86 -2.73 -0.66 -2.12
C SER A 86 -1.53 -1.41 -2.69
N ILE A 87 -1.56 -2.73 -2.56
CA ILE A 87 -0.68 -3.63 -3.30
C ILE A 87 -1.44 -4.05 -4.55
N GLN A 88 -0.87 -3.74 -5.71
CA GLN A 88 -1.49 -4.06 -6.97
C GLN A 88 -1.06 -5.46 -7.44
N PRO A 89 -2.00 -6.33 -7.82
CA PRO A 89 -1.64 -7.50 -8.59
C PRO A 89 -1.01 -7.05 -9.92
N PRO A 90 -0.09 -7.84 -10.50
CA PRO A 90 0.44 -7.51 -11.81
C PRO A 90 -0.70 -7.43 -12.81
N LEU A 91 -0.69 -6.37 -13.63
CA LEU A 91 -1.57 -6.32 -14.79
C LEU A 91 -1.21 -7.48 -15.73
N PRO A 92 -2.19 -8.02 -16.48
CA PRO A 92 -1.89 -8.96 -17.56
C PRO A 92 -0.86 -8.32 -18.50
N ASP A 93 0.27 -8.98 -18.70
CA ASP A 93 1.38 -8.48 -19.50
C ASP A 93 1.28 -8.94 -20.96
N GLU A 94 2.27 -8.59 -21.78
CA GLU A 94 2.40 -8.99 -23.19
C GLU A 94 2.46 -10.52 -23.39
N HIS A 95 2.59 -11.31 -22.31
CA HIS A 95 2.53 -12.78 -22.34
C HIS A 95 1.11 -13.34 -22.18
N SER A 96 0.11 -12.47 -22.05
CA SER A 96 -1.29 -12.85 -22.12
C SER A 96 -1.58 -13.52 -23.48
N ASN A 97 -2.37 -14.60 -23.47
CA ASN A 97 -2.80 -15.25 -24.71
C ASN A 97 -4.33 -15.14 -24.86
N PRO A 98 -4.84 -14.36 -25.83
CA PRO A 98 -4.11 -13.63 -26.88
C PRO A 98 -3.38 -12.37 -26.37
N PRO A 99 -2.30 -11.93 -27.04
CA PRO A 99 -1.57 -10.74 -26.65
C PRO A 99 -2.45 -9.49 -26.82
N PRO A 100 -2.41 -8.55 -25.87
CA PRO A 100 -3.21 -7.34 -25.94
C PRO A 100 -2.67 -6.42 -27.04
N ILE A 101 -3.57 -5.87 -27.87
CA ILE A 101 -3.20 -4.91 -28.94
C ILE A 101 -2.72 -3.58 -28.32
N ARG A 102 -3.32 -3.17 -27.21
CA ARG A 102 -2.94 -2.01 -26.40
C ARG A 102 -3.45 -2.21 -24.97
N VAL A 103 -2.58 -2.00 -23.98
CA VAL A 103 -2.97 -1.98 -22.57
C VAL A 103 -2.87 -0.53 -22.08
N GLU A 104 -4.01 0.04 -21.72
CA GLU A 104 -4.06 1.32 -21.00
C GLU A 104 -4.82 1.10 -19.70
N SER A 105 -4.17 1.43 -18.58
CA SER A 105 -4.82 1.48 -17.27
C SER A 105 -4.87 2.94 -16.85
N LEU A 106 -6.08 3.47 -16.71
CA LEU A 106 -6.30 4.78 -16.11
C LEU A 106 -6.79 4.56 -14.68
N GLU A 107 -5.93 4.86 -13.73
CA GLU A 107 -6.26 4.78 -12.31
C GLU A 107 -6.70 6.15 -11.82
N ASN A 108 -8.00 6.28 -11.58
CA ASN A 108 -8.54 7.43 -10.87
C ASN A 108 -8.74 7.04 -9.41
N SER A 109 -8.19 7.85 -8.51
CA SER A 109 -8.36 7.67 -7.07
C SER A 109 -9.18 8.83 -6.52
N ASP A 110 -10.24 8.51 -5.79
CA ASP A 110 -10.98 9.50 -5.00
C ASP A 110 -10.16 10.00 -3.79
N PHE A 111 -9.01 9.37 -3.51
CA PHE A 111 -8.10 9.75 -2.44
C PHE A 111 -7.05 10.75 -2.94
N SER A 112 -6.85 11.79 -2.15
CA SER A 112 -5.95 12.91 -2.52
C SER A 112 -4.48 12.49 -2.62
N LEU A 113 -4.11 11.38 -1.99
CA LEU A 113 -2.78 10.78 -2.06
C LEU A 113 -2.92 9.26 -1.96
N THR A 114 -2.37 8.55 -2.95
CA THR A 114 -2.43 7.10 -3.04
C THR A 114 -1.04 6.54 -3.28
N LEU A 115 -0.61 5.61 -2.43
CA LEU A 115 0.63 4.86 -2.61
C LEU A 115 0.29 3.46 -3.13
N LEU A 116 0.84 3.14 -4.29
CA LEU A 116 0.70 1.85 -4.94
C LEU A 116 2.03 1.13 -4.91
N MET A 117 1.99 -0.14 -4.51
CA MET A 117 3.14 -1.04 -4.55
C MET A 117 2.86 -2.11 -5.59
N GLU A 118 3.80 -2.28 -6.52
CA GLU A 118 3.77 -3.39 -7.46
C GLU A 118 4.48 -4.61 -6.89
N VAL A 119 4.12 -5.79 -7.40
CA VAL A 119 4.80 -7.06 -7.05
C VAL A 119 6.28 -7.07 -7.43
N THR A 120 6.69 -6.21 -8.37
CA THR A 120 8.09 -5.98 -8.78
C THR A 120 8.90 -5.22 -7.73
N GLY A 121 8.25 -4.67 -6.70
CA GLY A 121 8.86 -3.80 -5.69
C GLY A 121 8.93 -2.33 -6.09
N GLU A 122 8.34 -1.96 -7.23
CA GLU A 122 8.19 -0.57 -7.63
C GLU A 122 7.06 0.12 -6.85
N PHE A 123 7.22 1.42 -6.63
CA PHE A 123 6.24 2.24 -5.94
C PHE A 123 5.76 3.37 -6.85
N ARG A 124 4.44 3.52 -6.97
CA ARG A 124 3.81 4.65 -7.66
C ARG A 124 3.02 5.49 -6.67
N ILE A 125 3.10 6.82 -6.82
CA ILE A 125 2.31 7.76 -6.03
C ILE A 125 1.35 8.46 -6.98
N ILE A 126 0.06 8.26 -6.78
CA ILE A 126 -1.01 9.01 -7.44
C ILE A 126 -1.45 10.11 -6.46
N TYR A 127 -1.62 11.33 -6.95
CA TYR A 127 -1.97 12.47 -6.11
C TYR A 127 -2.88 13.45 -6.82
N ASP A 128 -3.68 14.15 -6.02
CA ASP A 128 -4.52 15.26 -6.44
C ASP A 128 -3.64 16.52 -6.64
N GLY A 129 -3.49 16.94 -7.91
CA GLY A 129 -2.64 18.06 -8.30
C GLY A 129 -3.12 19.42 -7.76
N ASP A 130 -4.40 19.55 -7.42
CA ASP A 130 -4.93 20.78 -6.82
C ASP A 130 -4.55 20.90 -5.35
N LYS A 131 -4.24 19.77 -4.69
CA LYS A 131 -3.84 19.71 -3.28
C LYS A 131 -2.34 19.57 -3.08
N PHE A 132 -1.65 18.91 -4.01
CA PHE A 132 -0.22 18.63 -3.90
C PHE A 132 0.51 19.02 -5.18
N ASN A 133 1.59 19.79 -5.04
CA ASN A 133 2.51 20.02 -6.14
C ASN A 133 3.55 18.90 -6.28
N GLU A 134 4.11 18.78 -7.47
CA GLU A 134 5.09 17.74 -7.80
C GLU A 134 6.33 17.75 -6.88
N ASN A 135 6.80 18.94 -6.48
CA ASN A 135 7.96 19.06 -5.59
C ASN A 135 7.70 18.46 -4.20
N THR A 136 6.49 18.62 -3.68
CA THR A 136 6.06 18.02 -2.41
C THR A 136 6.04 16.50 -2.51
N ILE A 137 5.47 15.96 -3.59
CA ILE A 137 5.40 14.52 -3.83
C ILE A 137 6.79 13.91 -4.03
N ARG A 138 7.68 14.61 -4.75
CA ARG A 138 9.07 14.17 -4.94
C ARG A 138 9.81 14.09 -3.60
N ARG A 139 9.64 15.08 -2.73
CA ARG A 139 10.20 15.07 -1.37
C ARG A 139 9.62 13.95 -0.53
N LEU A 140 8.31 13.73 -0.59
CA LEU A 140 7.62 12.64 0.09
C LEU A 140 8.20 11.27 -0.33
N GLY A 141 8.34 11.04 -1.63
CA GLY A 141 8.96 9.82 -2.17
C GLY A 141 10.42 9.66 -1.73
N GLY A 142 11.19 10.75 -1.68
CA GLY A 142 12.56 10.75 -1.16
C GLY A 142 12.63 10.36 0.32
N HIS A 143 11.76 10.93 1.16
CA HIS A 143 11.66 10.58 2.57
C HIS A 143 11.24 9.12 2.77
N PHE A 144 10.29 8.62 1.98
CA PHE A 144 9.88 7.23 2.02
C PHE A 144 11.03 6.28 1.68
N LYS A 145 11.78 6.55 0.59
CA LYS A 145 12.97 5.77 0.21
C LYS A 145 14.04 5.78 1.30
N HIS A 146 14.30 6.94 1.90
CA HIS A 146 15.28 7.06 2.97
C HIS A 146 14.88 6.27 4.21
N ALA A 147 13.60 6.35 4.61
CA ALA A 147 13.07 5.59 5.73
C ALA A 147 13.17 4.07 5.48
N LEU A 148 12.83 3.61 4.27
CA LEU A 148 12.98 2.21 3.89
C LEU A 148 14.45 1.74 3.94
N GLY A 149 15.37 2.57 3.43
CA GLY A 149 16.80 2.29 3.50
C GLY A 149 17.31 2.17 4.94
N ALA A 150 16.87 3.05 5.84
CA ALA A 150 17.25 3.00 7.25
C ALA A 150 16.75 1.72 7.94
N VAL A 151 15.52 1.28 7.63
CA VAL A 151 14.95 0.02 8.15
C VAL A 151 15.80 -1.17 7.70
N LEU A 152 16.10 -1.26 6.40
CA LEU A 152 16.87 -2.37 5.83
C LEU A 152 18.29 -2.49 6.42
N GLN A 153 18.90 -1.37 6.82
CA GLN A 153 20.21 -1.34 7.46
C GLN A 153 20.15 -1.80 8.93
N HIS A 154 19.04 -1.56 9.63
CA HIS A 154 18.83 -1.97 11.03
C HIS A 154 18.34 -3.42 11.17
N THR A 155 17.68 -3.99 10.17
CA THR A 155 17.25 -5.40 10.14
C THR A 155 18.35 -6.32 9.60
N SER A 156 19.43 -6.53 10.37
CA SER A 156 20.46 -7.50 10.00
C SER A 156 20.57 -8.65 11.01
N PRO A 157 19.86 -9.76 10.75
CA PRO A 157 20.47 -11.09 10.87
C PRO A 157 20.46 -11.93 9.58
N TRP A 158 19.73 -11.54 8.52
CA TRP A 158 19.41 -12.44 7.39
C TRP A 158 20.45 -12.50 6.26
N LYS A 159 21.60 -11.83 6.39
CA LYS A 159 22.64 -11.77 5.34
C LYS A 159 23.23 -13.14 4.94
N ASN A 160 22.99 -14.20 5.71
CA ASN A 160 23.52 -15.54 5.47
C ASN A 160 22.52 -16.55 4.86
N GLN A 161 21.28 -16.16 4.50
CA GLN A 161 20.29 -17.12 3.96
C GLN A 161 19.93 -16.94 2.48
N LEU A 162 20.52 -15.98 1.76
CA LEU A 162 20.26 -15.76 0.32
C LEU A 162 21.48 -16.04 -0.56
N THR A 163 22.32 -17.02 -0.20
CA THR A 163 23.29 -17.61 -1.14
C THR A 163 22.57 -18.60 -2.05
N GLY A 164 21.87 -18.10 -3.05
CA GLY A 164 21.08 -18.98 -3.92
C GLY A 164 20.48 -18.30 -5.15
N PHE A 165 21.22 -17.44 -5.85
CA PHE A 165 20.83 -17.06 -7.21
C PHE A 165 22.03 -17.18 -8.15
N LYS A 166 22.00 -18.22 -8.98
CA LYS A 166 22.84 -18.34 -10.18
C LYS A 166 22.19 -17.48 -11.26
N THR A 167 23.01 -16.64 -11.88
CA THR A 167 22.72 -15.98 -13.15
C THR A 167 22.83 -17.00 -14.28
N SER A 168 21.79 -17.13 -15.09
CA SER A 168 21.84 -17.60 -16.48
C SER A 168 20.97 -16.68 -17.31
#